data_AF-A0A1Y5TEN7-F1
#
_entry.id   AF-A0A1Y5TEN7-F1
#
_cell.length_a   1.000
_cell.length_b   1.000
_cell.length_c   1.000
_cell.angle_alpha   90.00
_cell.angle_beta   90.00
_cell.angle_gamma   90.00
#
_symmetry.space_group_name_H-M   'P 1'
#
loop_
_entity.id
_entity.type
_entity.pdbx_description
1 polymer ?
#
loop_
_entity_poly.entity_id
_entity_poly.type
_entity_poly.pdbx_seq_one_letter_code
_entity_poly.pdbx_strand_id
1 'polypeptide(L)'
;MQDQNSQEKHQHELNMEHAKRAHDLNRQTSADFSRAAIESANLAIRSLILINGGAVIALLAFLGALEAGDVGNAVKSDALVAPIRWFALGVGFAALTALLAYLVNMLDSDITNSVNFTWEHPYIEPDKEQARLIRVRCALHVIAILLAISALGSFFFGIASVTQAVSSLNI
;
A
#
# COMPACT_ATOMS: atom_id res chain seq x y z
N MET A 1 11.28 -33.66 49.93
CA MET A 1 10.78 -34.22 48.67
C MET A 1 9.43 -33.62 48.25
N GLN A 2 8.47 -33.41 49.15
CA GLN A 2 7.16 -32.78 48.82
C GLN A 2 7.27 -31.30 48.39
N ASP A 3 8.21 -30.53 48.96
CA ASP A 3 8.40 -29.11 48.62
C ASP A 3 9.04 -28.88 47.24
N GLN A 4 9.99 -29.74 46.82
CA GLN A 4 10.65 -29.61 45.51
C GLN A 4 9.65 -29.83 44.36
N ASN A 5 8.76 -30.80 44.49
CA ASN A 5 7.74 -31.11 43.47
C ASN A 5 6.69 -29.99 43.34
N SER A 6 6.39 -29.28 44.44
CA SER A 6 5.52 -28.10 44.43
C SER A 6 6.19 -26.88 43.77
N GLN A 7 7.49 -26.68 44.01
CA GLN A 7 8.25 -25.62 43.36
C GLN A 7 8.38 -25.84 41.84
N GLU A 8 8.62 -27.09 41.42
CA GLU A 8 8.70 -27.45 39.99
C GLU A 8 7.36 -27.24 39.27
N LYS A 9 6.24 -27.64 39.88
CA LYS A 9 4.90 -27.39 39.35
C LYS A 9 4.61 -25.90 39.22
N HIS A 10 4.92 -25.13 40.26
CA HIS A 10 4.71 -23.68 40.24
C HIS A 10 5.54 -23.01 39.14
N GLN A 11 6.80 -23.40 38.97
CA GLN A 11 7.66 -22.89 37.90
C GLN A 11 7.12 -23.24 36.51
N HIS A 12 6.59 -24.46 36.34
CA HIS A 12 5.97 -24.89 35.09
C HIS A 12 4.72 -24.08 34.77
N GLU A 13 3.85 -23.83 35.76
CA GLU A 13 2.66 -22.99 35.61
C GLU A 13 3.03 -21.55 35.22
N LEU A 14 4.04 -20.96 35.88
CA LEU A 14 4.54 -19.63 35.55
C LEU A 14 5.09 -19.57 34.11
N ASN A 15 5.87 -20.57 33.69
CA ASN A 15 6.40 -20.64 32.34
C ASN A 15 5.27 -20.77 31.29
N MET A 16 4.24 -21.58 31.58
CA MET A 16 3.06 -21.70 30.73
C MET A 16 2.30 -20.37 30.62
N GLU A 17 2.13 -19.63 31.72
CA GLU A 17 1.47 -18.33 31.71
C GLU A 17 2.28 -17.30 30.88
N HIS A 18 3.60 -17.29 31.04
CA HIS A 18 4.48 -16.45 30.23
C HIS A 18 4.40 -16.79 28.74
N ALA A 19 4.38 -18.07 28.38
CA ALA A 19 4.25 -18.52 27.00
C ALA A 19 2.90 -18.05 26.39
N LYS A 20 1.78 -18.26 27.10
CA LYS A 20 0.46 -17.80 26.66
C LYS A 20 0.42 -16.30 26.43
N ARG A 21 0.91 -15.52 27.41
CA ARG A 21 0.98 -14.06 27.32
C ARG A 21 1.84 -13.61 26.13
N ALA A 22 2.98 -14.27 25.89
CA ALA A 22 3.83 -13.96 24.75
C ALA A 22 3.15 -14.25 23.42
N HIS A 23 2.43 -15.37 23.29
CA HIS A 23 1.67 -15.73 22.09
C HIS A 23 0.54 -14.72 21.83
N ASP A 24 -0.21 -14.36 22.87
CA ASP A 24 -1.33 -13.42 22.79
C ASP A 24 -0.84 -12.01 22.41
N LEU A 25 0.19 -11.50 23.09
CA LEU A 25 0.77 -10.19 22.79
C LEU A 25 1.35 -10.12 21.38
N ASN A 26 2.04 -11.17 20.92
CA ASN A 26 2.61 -11.21 19.57
C ASN A 26 1.51 -11.18 18.50
N ARG A 27 0.44 -11.97 18.67
CA ARG A 27 -0.71 -11.98 17.74
C ARG A 27 -1.43 -10.64 17.74
N GLN A 28 -1.73 -10.09 18.92
CA GLN A 28 -2.44 -8.82 19.03
C GLN A 28 -1.63 -7.67 18.42
N THR A 29 -0.37 -7.55 18.81
CA THR A 29 0.51 -6.46 18.33
C THR A 29 0.71 -6.54 16.81
N SER A 30 0.92 -7.75 16.28
CA SER A 30 1.06 -7.94 14.82
C SER A 30 -0.23 -7.61 14.07
N ALA A 31 -1.39 -7.99 14.61
CA ALA A 31 -2.69 -7.67 14.02
C ALA A 31 -2.97 -6.16 14.04
N ASP A 32 -2.70 -5.48 15.15
CA ASP A 32 -2.92 -4.05 15.31
C ASP A 32 -2.03 -3.22 14.36
N PHE A 33 -0.73 -3.54 14.28
CA PHE A 33 0.19 -2.89 13.34
C PHE A 33 -0.20 -3.15 11.89
N SER A 34 -0.53 -4.40 11.53
CA SER A 34 -0.92 -4.75 10.16
C SER A 34 -2.19 -4.00 9.76
N ARG A 35 -3.19 -3.95 10.66
CA ARG A 35 -4.43 -3.21 10.42
C ARG A 35 -4.18 -1.73 10.20
N ALA A 36 -3.40 -1.08 11.07
CA ALA A 36 -3.08 0.34 10.96
C ALA A 36 -2.30 0.66 9.66
N ALA A 37 -1.36 -0.21 9.29
CA ALA A 37 -0.59 -0.07 8.06
C ALA A 37 -1.48 -0.22 6.80
N ILE A 38 -2.36 -1.22 6.78
CA ILE A 38 -3.30 -1.46 5.66
C ILE A 38 -4.26 -0.29 5.50
N GLU A 39 -4.81 0.22 6.60
CA GLU A 39 -5.73 1.36 6.57
C GLU A 39 -5.04 2.62 6.04
N SER A 40 -3.83 2.91 6.53
CA SER A 40 -3.02 4.03 6.06
C SER A 40 -2.65 3.91 4.58
N ALA A 41 -2.25 2.71 4.13
CA ALA A 41 -1.93 2.45 2.73
C ALA A 41 -3.17 2.62 1.82
N ASN A 42 -4.31 2.08 2.23
CA ASN A 42 -5.57 2.23 1.49
C ASN A 42 -6.00 3.68 1.37
N LEU A 43 -5.84 4.47 2.44
CA LEU A 43 -6.11 5.90 2.40
C LEU A 43 -5.20 6.62 1.39
N ALA A 44 -3.89 6.37 1.44
CA ALA A 44 -2.93 6.97 0.51
C ALA A 44 -3.23 6.61 -0.96
N ILE A 45 -3.48 5.33 -1.24
CA ILE A 45 -3.80 4.83 -2.58
C ILE A 45 -5.09 5.47 -3.11
N ARG A 46 -6.15 5.53 -2.28
CA ARG A 46 -7.42 6.18 -2.65
C ARG A 46 -7.22 7.65 -2.95
N SER A 47 -6.43 8.36 -2.15
CA SER A 47 -6.10 9.76 -2.39
C SER A 47 -5.37 9.94 -3.72
N LEU A 48 -4.40 9.08 -4.05
CA LEU A 48 -3.68 9.14 -5.33
C LEU A 48 -4.61 8.89 -6.52
N ILE A 49 -5.51 7.91 -6.42
CA ILE A 49 -6.53 7.64 -7.46
C ILE A 49 -7.47 8.84 -7.62
N LEU A 50 -7.97 9.40 -6.52
CA LEU A 50 -8.92 10.50 -6.54
C LEU A 50 -8.31 11.77 -7.13
N ILE A 51 -7.09 12.11 -6.73
CA ILE A 51 -6.39 13.31 -7.18
C ILE A 51 -6.06 13.21 -8.68
N ASN A 52 -5.46 12.11 -9.13
CA ASN A 52 -5.14 11.93 -10.54
C ASN A 52 -6.40 11.74 -11.39
N GLY A 53 -7.35 10.92 -10.94
CA GLY A 53 -8.60 10.64 -11.66
C GLY A 53 -9.49 11.88 -11.76
N GLY A 54 -9.60 12.65 -10.69
CA GLY A 54 -10.31 13.93 -10.69
C GLY A 54 -9.71 14.93 -11.68
N ALA A 55 -8.37 15.01 -11.76
CA ALA A 55 -7.68 15.84 -12.73
C ALA A 55 -7.95 15.39 -14.19
N VAL A 56 -7.90 14.08 -14.48
CA VAL A 56 -8.25 13.55 -15.82
C VAL A 56 -9.68 13.93 -16.19
N ILE A 57 -10.65 13.69 -15.31
CA ILE A 57 -12.06 13.96 -15.56
C ILE A 57 -12.29 15.45 -15.81
N ALA A 58 -11.68 16.32 -15.00
CA ALA A 58 -11.78 17.76 -15.17
C ALA A 58 -11.21 18.22 -16.52
N LEU A 59 -10.04 17.70 -16.93
CA LEU A 59 -9.44 18.02 -18.23
C LEU A 59 -10.26 17.51 -19.41
N LEU A 60 -10.82 16.30 -19.33
CA LEU A 60 -11.69 15.75 -20.37
C LEU A 60 -13.00 16.55 -20.50
N ALA A 61 -13.58 16.97 -19.36
CA ALA A 61 -14.76 17.82 -19.36
C ALA A 61 -14.46 19.19 -20.00
N PHE A 62 -13.34 19.80 -19.63
CA PHE A 62 -12.88 21.06 -20.23
C PHE A 62 -12.63 20.93 -21.73
N LEU A 63 -11.95 19.86 -22.16
CA LEU A 63 -11.73 19.56 -23.57
C LEU A 63 -13.05 19.40 -24.34
N GLY A 64 -14.03 18.68 -23.77
CA GLY A 64 -15.35 18.53 -24.38
C GLY A 64 -16.12 19.85 -24.51
N ALA A 65 -15.98 20.75 -23.52
CA ALA A 65 -16.59 22.07 -23.57
C ALA A 65 -15.94 22.97 -24.64
N LEU A 66 -14.63 22.87 -24.85
CA LEU A 66 -13.92 23.60 -25.91
C LEU A 66 -14.34 23.15 -27.31
N GLU A 67 -14.46 21.84 -27.55
CA GLU A 67 -14.89 21.29 -28.85
C GLU A 67 -16.37 21.59 -29.16
N ALA A 68 -17.21 21.76 -28.13
CA ALA A 68 -18.62 22.11 -28.30
C ALA A 68 -18.88 23.61 -28.53
N GLY A 69 -17.90 24.48 -28.24
CA GLY A 69 -18.02 25.92 -28.44
C GLY A 69 -17.75 26.33 -29.88
N ASP A 70 -18.66 27.11 -30.48
CA ASP A 70 -18.57 27.64 -31.85
C ASP A 70 -17.48 28.73 -32.05
N VAL A 71 -16.49 28.78 -31.13
CA VAL A 71 -15.37 29.71 -31.22
C VAL A 71 -14.39 29.14 -32.23
N GLY A 72 -14.53 29.59 -33.47
CA GLY A 72 -13.79 29.18 -34.67
C GLY A 72 -12.27 29.38 -34.68
N ASN A 73 -11.60 29.18 -33.54
CA ASN A 73 -10.18 28.88 -33.50
C ASN A 73 -10.03 27.43 -33.07
N ALA A 74 -9.38 26.64 -33.92
CA ALA A 74 -8.82 25.35 -33.57
C ALA A 74 -7.85 25.52 -32.39
N VAL A 75 -8.39 25.61 -31.18
CA VAL A 75 -7.65 25.38 -29.95
C VAL A 75 -6.98 24.03 -30.15
N LYS A 76 -5.65 24.01 -30.11
CA LYS A 76 -4.86 22.80 -30.30
C LYS A 76 -5.21 21.84 -29.17
N SER A 77 -6.26 21.04 -29.34
CA SER A 77 -6.70 20.01 -28.40
C SER A 77 -5.56 19.04 -28.08
N ASP A 78 -4.62 18.88 -29.00
CA ASP A 78 -3.31 18.24 -28.81
C ASP A 78 -2.52 18.73 -27.58
N ALA A 79 -2.64 20.01 -27.19
CA ALA A 79 -1.94 20.56 -26.03
C ALA A 79 -2.41 19.94 -24.71
N LEU A 80 -3.67 19.49 -24.63
CA LEU A 80 -4.24 18.86 -23.43
C LEU A 80 -4.04 17.34 -23.40
N VAL A 81 -3.64 16.72 -24.51
CA VAL A 81 -3.39 15.26 -24.57
C VAL A 81 -2.23 14.85 -23.64
N ALA A 82 -1.16 15.65 -23.60
CA ALA A 82 0.00 15.37 -22.75
C ALA A 82 -0.36 15.33 -21.24
N PRO A 83 -1.01 16.35 -20.65
CA PRO A 83 -1.41 16.29 -19.24
C PRO A 83 -2.42 15.18 -18.94
N ILE A 84 -3.38 14.91 -19.85
CA ILE A 84 -4.34 13.80 -19.68
C ILE A 84 -3.61 12.46 -19.57
N ARG A 85 -2.60 12.21 -20.41
CA ARG A 85 -1.78 10.99 -20.35
C ARG A 85 -1.04 10.87 -19.02
N TRP A 86 -0.44 11.94 -18.51
CA TRP A 86 0.27 11.92 -17.23
C TRP A 86 -0.65 11.55 -16.07
N PHE A 87 -1.81 12.18 -15.96
CA PHE A 87 -2.76 11.86 -14.90
C PHE A 87 -3.36 10.45 -15.06
N ALA A 88 -3.63 10.00 -16.29
CA ALA A 88 -4.10 8.63 -16.55
C ALA A 88 -3.06 7.57 -16.14
N LEU A 89 -1.78 7.80 -16.43
CA LEU A 89 -0.68 6.95 -15.95
C LEU A 89 -0.62 6.95 -14.41
N GLY A 90 -0.82 8.11 -13.78
CA GLY A 90 -0.89 8.22 -12.32
C GLY A 90 -1.99 7.36 -11.70
N VAL A 91 -3.20 7.37 -12.29
CA VAL A 91 -4.29 6.47 -11.89
C VAL A 91 -3.90 5.00 -12.09
N GLY A 92 -3.29 4.66 -13.23
CA GLY A 92 -2.84 3.30 -13.53
C GLY A 92 -1.81 2.78 -12.52
N PHE A 93 -0.81 3.58 -12.18
CA PHE A 93 0.19 3.23 -11.16
C PHE A 93 -0.40 3.11 -9.76
N ALA A 94 -1.34 3.99 -9.39
CA ALA A 94 -2.03 3.89 -8.10
C ALA A 94 -2.92 2.63 -8.02
N ALA A 95 -3.61 2.26 -9.11
CA ALA A 95 -4.39 1.03 -9.19
C ALA A 95 -3.50 -0.23 -9.09
N LEU A 96 -2.35 -0.24 -9.77
CA LEU A 96 -1.38 -1.33 -9.68
C LEU A 96 -0.79 -1.44 -8.26
N THR A 97 -0.55 -0.31 -7.60
CA THR A 97 -0.15 -0.26 -6.19
C THR A 97 -1.19 -0.91 -5.29
N ALA A 98 -2.49 -0.66 -5.53
CA ALA A 98 -3.59 -1.31 -4.81
C ALA A 98 -3.57 -2.84 -4.95
N LEU A 99 -3.34 -3.33 -6.17
CA LEU A 99 -3.23 -4.76 -6.44
C LEU A 99 -2.04 -5.38 -5.71
N LEU A 100 -0.88 -4.73 -5.75
CA LEU A 100 0.31 -5.20 -5.04
C LEU A 100 0.14 -5.16 -3.52
N ALA A 101 -0.51 -4.13 -2.98
CA ALA A 101 -0.82 -4.04 -1.56
C ALA A 101 -1.72 -5.22 -1.12
N TYR A 102 -2.70 -5.60 -1.93
CA TYR A 102 -3.51 -6.80 -1.69
C TYR A 102 -2.65 -8.08 -1.65
N LEU A 103 -1.75 -8.25 -2.62
CA LEU A 103 -0.85 -9.42 -2.65
C LEU A 103 0.10 -9.45 -1.45
N VAL A 104 0.66 -8.31 -1.05
CA VAL A 104 1.51 -8.19 0.15
C VAL A 104 0.73 -8.59 1.40
N ASN A 105 -0.51 -8.12 1.56
CA ASN A 105 -1.34 -8.47 2.70
C ASN A 105 -1.68 -9.97 2.73
N MET A 106 -1.92 -10.58 1.56
CA MET A 106 -2.13 -12.03 1.46
C MET A 106 -0.88 -12.79 1.91
N LEU A 107 0.31 -12.40 1.44
CA LEU A 107 1.57 -13.00 1.85
C LEU A 107 1.87 -12.79 3.34
N ASP A 108 1.53 -11.64 3.91
CA ASP A 108 1.68 -11.38 5.34
C ASP A 108 0.81 -12.30 6.20
N SER A 109 -0.40 -12.63 5.72
CA SER A 109 -1.24 -13.63 6.36
C SER A 109 -0.57 -15.01 6.35
N ASP A 110 -0.01 -15.42 5.22
CA ASP A 110 0.69 -16.71 5.09
C ASP A 110 1.95 -16.76 5.97
N ILE A 111 2.74 -15.69 6.01
CA ILE A 111 3.96 -15.57 6.84
C ILE A 111 3.63 -15.64 8.34
N THR A 112 2.50 -15.05 8.74
CA THR A 112 2.07 -15.05 10.15
C THR A 112 1.53 -16.41 10.56
N ASN A 113 0.91 -17.14 9.62
CA ASN A 113 0.42 -18.51 9.84
C ASN A 113 1.55 -19.55 9.80
N SER A 114 2.68 -19.27 9.14
CA SER A 114 3.84 -20.18 9.03
C SER A 114 4.79 -20.11 10.25
N VAL A 115 4.25 -19.90 11.46
CA VAL A 115 5.06 -19.75 12.69
C VAL A 115 4.72 -20.88 13.66
N ASN A 116 5.75 -21.53 14.20
CA ASN A 116 5.59 -22.61 15.17
C ASN A 116 5.55 -22.03 16.60
N PHE A 117 4.45 -22.30 17.31
CA PHE A 117 4.30 -21.91 18.71
C PHE A 117 4.85 -23.02 19.60
N THR A 118 5.91 -22.71 20.35
CA THR A 118 6.56 -23.62 21.29
C THR A 118 6.28 -23.20 22.73
N TRP A 119 6.27 -24.16 23.65
CA TRP A 119 6.10 -23.91 25.09
C TRP A 119 7.43 -23.71 25.82
N GLU A 120 8.53 -23.93 25.12
CA GLU A 120 9.90 -23.68 25.59
C GLU A 120 10.44 -22.41 24.94
N HIS A 121 11.23 -21.64 25.68
CA HIS A 121 11.83 -20.42 25.15
C HIS A 121 12.88 -20.76 24.09
N PRO A 122 12.92 -20.09 22.92
CA PRO A 122 12.06 -18.99 22.49
C PRO A 122 10.68 -19.51 22.04
N TYR A 123 9.60 -19.01 22.66
CA TYR A 123 8.22 -19.49 22.51
C TYR A 123 7.63 -19.39 21.08
N ILE A 124 8.40 -18.87 20.13
CA ILE A 124 8.02 -18.57 18.75
C ILE A 124 9.22 -18.91 17.87
N GLU A 125 9.07 -19.90 17.00
CA GLU A 125 10.13 -20.33 16.07
C GLU A 125 9.73 -20.09 14.61
N PRO A 126 10.59 -19.43 13.80
CA PRO A 126 10.33 -19.20 12.39
C PRO A 126 10.44 -20.52 11.59
N ASP A 127 9.48 -20.76 10.70
CA ASP A 127 9.55 -21.90 9.79
C ASP A 127 10.57 -21.67 8.65
N LYS A 128 11.11 -22.76 8.09
CA LYS A 128 12.10 -22.71 7.00
C LYS A 128 11.52 -22.11 5.71
N GLU A 129 10.23 -22.27 5.46
CA GLU A 129 9.57 -21.68 4.28
C GLU A 129 9.36 -20.16 4.41
N GLN A 130 9.31 -19.65 5.64
CA GLN A 130 9.07 -18.24 5.96
C GLN A 130 10.11 -17.32 5.29
N ALA A 131 11.38 -17.74 5.23
CA ALA A 131 12.46 -16.93 4.64
C ALA A 131 12.29 -16.68 3.13
N ARG A 132 11.59 -17.58 2.40
CA ARG A 132 11.28 -17.37 0.98
C ARG A 132 10.14 -16.36 0.83
N LEU A 133 9.08 -16.52 1.62
CA LEU A 133 7.91 -15.63 1.59
C LEU A 133 8.29 -14.20 1.98
N ILE A 134 9.14 -14.01 2.99
CA ILE A 134 9.65 -12.69 3.40
C ILE A 134 10.39 -11.98 2.26
N ARG A 135 11.20 -12.71 1.48
CA ARG A 135 11.92 -12.14 0.33
C ARG A 135 10.96 -11.70 -0.77
N VAL A 136 9.96 -12.51 -1.11
CA VAL A 136 8.94 -12.17 -2.11
C VAL A 136 8.13 -10.96 -1.64
N ARG A 137 7.69 -10.94 -0.39
CA ARG A 137 6.99 -9.80 0.22
C ARG A 137 7.81 -8.53 0.12
N CYS A 138 9.09 -8.57 0.49
CA CYS A 138 9.97 -7.40 0.45
C CYS A 138 10.08 -6.85 -0.98
N ALA A 139 10.26 -7.72 -1.98
CA ALA A 139 10.30 -7.31 -3.37
C ALA A 139 8.99 -6.65 -3.83
N LEU A 140 7.84 -7.25 -3.52
CA LEU A 140 6.53 -6.69 -3.86
C LEU A 140 6.30 -5.33 -3.19
N HIS A 141 6.71 -5.18 -1.93
CA HIS A 141 6.56 -3.95 -1.18
C HIS A 141 7.40 -2.81 -1.77
N VAL A 142 8.66 -3.09 -2.13
CA VAL A 142 9.54 -2.12 -2.81
C VAL A 142 8.93 -1.70 -4.15
N ILE A 143 8.43 -2.64 -4.95
CA ILE A 143 7.79 -2.34 -6.24
C ILE A 143 6.54 -1.47 -6.02
N ALA A 144 5.70 -1.78 -5.03
CA ALA A 144 4.51 -1.01 -4.71
C ALA A 144 4.86 0.44 -4.31
N ILE A 145 5.89 0.64 -3.49
CA ILE A 145 6.35 1.98 -3.10
C ILE A 145 6.86 2.76 -4.32
N LEU A 146 7.65 2.14 -5.18
CA LEU A 146 8.14 2.79 -6.40
C LEU A 146 7.00 3.21 -7.34
N LEU A 147 5.95 2.39 -7.47
CA LEU A 147 4.76 2.74 -8.24
C LEU A 147 3.96 3.86 -7.60
N ALA A 148 3.80 3.87 -6.27
CA ALA A 148 3.13 4.97 -5.56
C ALA A 148 3.88 6.30 -5.75
N ILE A 149 5.21 6.28 -5.66
CA ILE A 149 6.06 7.45 -5.93
C ILE A 149 5.92 7.88 -7.39
N SER A 150 5.89 6.93 -8.32
CA SER A 150 5.71 7.22 -9.75
C SER A 150 4.34 7.84 -10.04
N ALA A 151 3.27 7.38 -9.37
CA ALA A 151 1.92 7.93 -9.45
C ALA A 151 1.85 9.38 -8.91
N LEU A 152 2.60 9.66 -7.85
CA LEU A 152 2.73 11.01 -7.32
C LEU A 152 3.56 11.90 -8.25
N GLY A 153 4.66 11.37 -8.81
CA GLY A 153 5.48 12.08 -9.78
C GLY A 153 4.68 12.46 -11.03
N SER A 154 3.89 11.54 -11.58
CA SER A 154 3.04 11.80 -12.74
C SER A 154 2.00 12.89 -12.50
N PHE A 155 1.52 13.05 -11.26
CA PHE A 155 0.64 14.16 -10.90
C PHE A 155 1.35 15.51 -11.07
N PHE A 156 2.56 15.67 -10.53
CA PHE A 156 3.33 16.91 -10.67
C PHE A 156 3.73 17.19 -12.13
N PHE A 157 4.15 16.17 -12.89
CA PHE A 157 4.41 16.32 -14.32
C PHE A 157 3.14 16.67 -15.11
N GLY A 158 2.00 16.11 -14.72
CA GLY A 158 0.69 16.45 -15.27
C GLY A 158 0.37 17.93 -15.06
N ILE A 159 0.53 18.44 -13.84
CA ILE A 159 0.33 19.88 -13.53
C ILE A 159 1.24 20.75 -14.38
N ALA A 160 2.54 20.45 -14.43
CA ALA A 160 3.49 21.23 -15.23
C ALA A 160 3.10 21.26 -16.71
N SER A 161 2.62 20.13 -17.23
CA SER A 161 2.13 20.00 -18.61
C SER A 161 0.85 20.82 -18.84
N VAL A 162 -0.07 20.85 -17.87
CA VAL A 162 -1.26 21.73 -17.93
C VAL A 162 -0.85 23.20 -17.99
N THR A 163 0.09 23.63 -17.13
CA THR A 163 0.56 25.02 -17.11
C THR A 163 1.17 25.43 -18.45
N GLN A 164 1.95 24.54 -19.08
CA GLN A 164 2.51 24.77 -20.41
C GLN A 164 1.44 24.80 -21.50
N ALA A 165 0.44 23.91 -21.42
CA ALA A 165 -0.67 23.89 -22.37
C ALA A 165 -1.47 25.19 -22.28
N VAL A 166 -1.82 25.64 -21.09
CA VAL A 166 -2.56 26.89 -20.86
C VAL A 166 -1.78 28.11 -21.33
N SER A 167 -0.48 28.21 -21.01
CA SER A 167 0.34 29.33 -21.49
C SER A 167 0.49 29.35 -23.02
N SER A 168 0.49 28.18 -23.67
CA SER A 168 0.53 28.09 -25.13
C SER A 168 -0.79 28.49 -25.81
N LEU A 169 -1.90 28.49 -25.07
CA LEU A 169 -3.22 28.84 -25.59
C LEU A 169 -3.44 30.35 -25.72
N ASN A 170 -2.51 31.18 -25.23
CA ASN A 170 -2.53 32.65 -25.36
C ASN A 170 -3.91 33.27 -25.08
N ILE A 171 -4.59 32.73 -24.06
CA ILE A 171 -5.85 33.25 -23.49
C ILE A 171 -5.53 34.22 -22.36
#